data_AF-A0A0P7BZW5-F1
#
_entry.id   AF-A0A0P7BZW5-F1
#
_cell.length_a   1.000
_cell.length_b   1.000
_cell.length_c   1.000
_cell.angle_alpha   90.00
_cell.angle_beta   90.00
_cell.angle_gamma   90.00
#
_symmetry.space_group_name_H-M   'P 1'
#
loop_
_entity.id
_entity.type
_entity.pdbx_description
1 polymer ?
#
loop_
_entity_poly.entity_id
_entity_poly.type
_entity_poly.pdbx_seq_one_letter_code
_entity_poly.pdbx_strand_id
1 'polypeptide(L)'
;MRVRKGEAWPRRQTSWCRYELWRDGRLVQAELEPFTLQIWDLDEFDDLLQEAGLTTVAVHADYKVGQSPTAGTGVWTFEATNRAGR
;
A
#
# COMPACT_ATOMS: atom_id res chain seq x y z
N MET A 1 -4.46 -12.66 -8.27
CA MET A 1 -5.87 -12.23 -8.38
C MET A 1 -6.06 -11.57 -9.75
N ARG A 2 -7.06 -11.97 -10.56
CA ARG A 2 -7.36 -11.31 -11.85
C ARG A 2 -8.61 -10.46 -11.67
N VAL A 3 -8.47 -9.14 -11.76
CA VAL A 3 -9.61 -8.23 -11.92
C VAL A 3 -9.92 -8.11 -13.41
N ARG A 4 -11.20 -8.14 -13.79
CA ARG A 4 -11.61 -8.01 -15.19
C ARG A 4 -11.51 -6.54 -15.63
N LYS A 5 -11.20 -6.33 -16.91
CA LYS A 5 -11.20 -4.98 -17.50
C LYS A 5 -12.59 -4.34 -17.32
N GLY A 6 -12.67 -3.19 -16.66
CA GLY A 6 -13.91 -2.44 -16.44
C GLY A 6 -14.54 -2.59 -15.05
N GLU A 7 -13.96 -3.40 -14.17
CA GLU A 7 -14.39 -3.52 -12.78
C GLU A 7 -13.60 -2.54 -11.91
N ALA A 8 -14.30 -1.71 -11.13
CA ALA A 8 -13.66 -0.81 -10.17
C ALA A 8 -12.83 -1.65 -9.19
N TRP A 9 -11.60 -1.19 -8.89
CA TRP A 9 -10.75 -1.94 -7.97
C TRP A 9 -11.41 -1.99 -6.58
N PRO A 10 -11.46 -3.16 -5.92
CA PRO A 10 -12.05 -3.23 -4.59
C PRO A 10 -11.26 -2.36 -3.62
N ARG A 11 -11.95 -1.39 -2.99
CA ARG A 11 -11.34 -0.44 -2.03
C ARG A 11 -10.76 -1.14 -0.79
N ARG A 12 -11.20 -2.37 -0.50
CA ARG A 12 -10.59 -3.27 0.48
C ARG A 12 -10.34 -4.64 -0.11
N GLN A 13 -9.20 -5.21 0.20
CA GLN A 13 -8.83 -6.56 -0.18
C GLN A 13 -8.35 -7.32 1.05
N THR A 14 -8.95 -8.48 1.33
CA THR A 14 -8.51 -9.38 2.42
C THR A 14 -7.91 -10.64 1.81
N SER A 15 -6.72 -11.01 2.30
CA SER A 15 -6.06 -12.29 2.06
C SER A 15 -5.75 -12.98 3.38
N TRP A 16 -5.44 -14.27 3.35
CA TRP A 16 -4.99 -15.00 4.53
C TRP A 16 -3.49 -15.22 4.47
N CYS A 17 -2.78 -14.75 5.49
CA CYS A 17 -1.37 -15.08 5.70
C CYS A 17 -1.29 -16.37 6.50
N ARG A 18 -0.41 -17.28 6.07
CA ARG A 18 -0.10 -18.50 6.81
C ARG A 18 1.33 -18.42 7.32
N TYR A 19 1.49 -18.40 8.63
CA TYR A 19 2.80 -18.49 9.27
C TYR A 19 3.07 -19.94 9.63
N GLU A 20 4.27 -20.40 9.37
CA GLU A 20 4.67 -21.79 9.58
C GLU A 20 5.96 -21.86 10.37
N LEU A 21 5.95 -22.67 11.43
CA LEU A 21 7.15 -23.02 12.16
C LEU A 21 7.64 -24.38 11.68
N TRP A 22 8.82 -24.40 11.07
CA TRP A 22 9.51 -25.61 10.63
C TRP A 22 10.70 -25.92 11.54
N ARG A 23 10.88 -27.19 11.91
CA ARG A 23 12.07 -27.68 12.62
C ARG A 23 12.45 -29.04 12.04
N ASP A 24 13.74 -29.22 11.78
CA ASP A 24 14.30 -30.47 11.23
C ASP A 24 13.54 -30.96 9.97
N GLY A 25 13.18 -30.03 9.10
CA GLY A 25 12.44 -30.32 7.86
C GLY A 25 10.97 -30.72 8.05
N ARG A 26 10.42 -30.58 9.26
CA ARG A 26 9.02 -30.89 9.58
C ARG A 26 8.26 -29.65 10.00
N LEU A 27 7.02 -29.54 9.55
CA LEU A 27 6.08 -28.53 10.00
C LEU A 27 5.65 -28.87 11.44
N VAL A 28 5.96 -27.97 12.38
CA VAL A 28 5.67 -28.15 13.81
C VAL A 28 4.38 -27.42 14.19
N GLN A 29 4.14 -26.25 13.61
CA GLN A 29 2.96 -25.41 13.89
C GLN A 29 2.65 -24.53 12.68
N ALA A 30 1.37 -24.21 12.50
CA ALA A 30 0.95 -23.20 11.55
C ALA A 30 -0.17 -22.33 12.15
N GLU A 31 -0.17 -21.06 11.78
CA GLU A 31 -1.19 -20.09 12.15
C GLU A 31 -1.72 -19.39 10.90
N LEU A 32 -3.02 -19.10 10.89
CA LEU A 32 -3.68 -18.33 9.84
C LEU A 32 -4.12 -16.99 10.40
N GLU A 33 -3.73 -15.91 9.73
CA GLU A 33 -4.08 -14.54 10.09
C GLU A 33 -4.75 -13.83 8.89
N PRO A 34 -5.88 -13.14 9.09
CA PRO A 34 -6.46 -12.33 8.03
C PRO A 34 -5.65 -11.05 7.85
N PHE A 35 -5.21 -10.78 6.63
CA PHE A 35 -4.52 -9.56 6.23
C PHE A 35 -5.41 -8.73 5.32
N THR A 36 -5.81 -7.54 5.76
CA THR A 36 -6.69 -6.65 4.99
C THR A 36 -5.97 -5.37 4.59
N LEU A 37 -5.95 -5.10 3.28
CA LEU A 37 -5.47 -3.86 2.70
C LEU A 37 -6.66 -2.94 2.37
N GLN A 38 -6.56 -1.68 2.76
CA GLN A 38 -7.36 -0.58 2.21
C GLN A 38 -6.56 0.05 1.08
N ILE A 39 -7.22 0.34 -0.04
CA ILE A 39 -6.60 0.83 -1.26
C ILE A 39 -7.24 2.17 -1.59
N TRP A 40 -6.38 3.12 -1.95
CA TRP A 40 -6.70 4.49 -2.35
C TRP A 40 -6.02 4.78 -3.67
N ASP A 41 -6.62 5.65 -4.47
CA ASP A 41 -5.96 6.25 -5.62
C ASP A 41 -4.99 7.37 -5.19
N LEU A 42 -4.12 7.84 -6.09
CA LEU A 42 -3.13 8.87 -5.79
C LEU A 42 -3.76 10.14 -5.20
N ASP A 43 -4.80 10.65 -5.86
CA ASP A 43 -5.47 11.89 -5.46
C ASP A 43 -6.21 11.70 -4.12
N GLU A 44 -6.87 10.55 -3.94
CA GLU A 44 -7.57 10.24 -2.67
C GLU A 44 -6.59 10.17 -1.49
N PHE A 45 -5.40 9.62 -1.70
CA PHE A 45 -4.39 9.56 -0.64
C PHE A 45 -3.76 10.93 -0.36
N ASP A 46 -3.60 11.77 -1.38
CA ASP A 46 -3.14 13.16 -1.21
C ASP A 46 -4.14 13.99 -0.39
N ASP A 47 -5.43 13.88 -0.68
CA ASP A 47 -6.50 14.53 0.08
C ASP A 47 -6.47 14.10 1.56
N LEU A 48 -6.27 12.81 1.84
CA LEU A 48 -6.13 12.30 3.22
C LEU A 48 -4.92 12.88 3.95
N LEU A 49 -3.79 13.08 3.25
CA LEU A 49 -2.63 13.75 3.84
C LEU A 49 -2.95 15.21 4.18
N GLN A 50 -3.65 15.91 3.29
CA GLN A 50 -4.09 17.29 3.53
C GLN A 50 -5.06 17.39 4.72
N GLU A 51 -6.05 16.50 4.81
CA GLU A 51 -6.96 16.42 5.95
C GLU A 51 -6.24 16.13 7.27
N ALA A 52 -5.15 15.35 7.22
CA ALA A 52 -4.28 15.09 8.36
C ALA A 52 -3.33 16.26 8.72
N GLY A 53 -3.40 17.39 7.99
CA GLY A 53 -2.55 18.56 8.21
C GLY A 53 -1.14 18.44 7.62
N LEU A 54 -0.93 17.48 6.72
CA LEU A 54 0.32 17.29 5.99
C LEU A 54 0.21 17.92 4.59
N THR A 55 1.36 18.24 4.02
CA THR A 55 1.46 18.64 2.62
C THR A 55 2.41 17.69 1.92
N THR A 56 1.94 17.06 0.84
CA THR A 56 2.75 16.21 -0.02
C THR A 56 3.82 17.04 -0.71
N VAL A 57 5.05 16.59 -0.61
CA VAL A 57 6.23 17.20 -1.21
C VAL A 57 6.61 16.49 -2.50
N ALA A 58 6.54 15.15 -2.49
CA ALA A 58 6.85 14.33 -3.65
C ALA A 58 6.14 12.98 -3.58
N VAL A 59 5.94 12.38 -4.76
CA VAL A 59 5.53 10.98 -4.89
C VAL A 59 6.53 10.28 -5.81
N HIS A 60 7.04 9.15 -5.34
CA HIS A 60 8.04 8.34 -6.03
C HIS A 60 7.48 6.97 -6.42
N ALA A 61 7.80 6.51 -7.61
CA ALA A 61 7.37 5.23 -8.15
C ALA A 61 8.37 4.12 -7.81
N ASP A 62 7.86 2.94 -7.46
CA ASP A 62 8.60 1.69 -7.37
C ASP A 62 9.88 1.80 -6.52
N TYR A 63 9.80 2.54 -5.41
CA TYR A 63 10.90 2.85 -4.49
C TYR A 63 12.10 3.56 -5.13
N LYS A 64 11.90 4.29 -6.23
CA LYS A 64 12.94 5.07 -6.91
C LYS A 64 12.72 6.56 -6.73
N VAL A 65 13.62 7.18 -5.97
CA VAL A 65 13.60 8.63 -5.72
C VAL A 65 13.58 9.41 -7.03
N GLY A 66 12.69 10.40 -7.10
CA GLY A 66 12.50 11.27 -8.26
C GLY A 66 11.72 10.65 -9.43
N GLN A 67 11.43 9.35 -9.42
CA GLN A 67 10.64 8.73 -10.48
C GLN A 67 9.15 9.00 -10.25
N SER A 68 8.48 9.66 -11.20
CA SER A 68 7.04 9.91 -11.10
C SER A 68 6.22 8.63 -11.32
N PRO A 69 5.08 8.46 -10.62
CA PRO A 69 4.11 7.40 -10.91
C PRO A 69 3.59 7.43 -12.34
N THR A 70 3.30 6.26 -12.87
CA THR A 70 2.63 6.05 -14.16
C THR A 70 1.52 5.01 -14.00
N ALA A 71 0.72 4.80 -15.04
CA ALA A 71 -0.33 3.77 -15.03
C ALA A 71 0.20 2.34 -14.80
N GLY A 72 1.49 2.09 -15.01
CA GLY A 72 2.13 0.78 -14.79
C GLY A 72 2.89 0.66 -13.47
N THR A 73 2.91 1.71 -12.64
CA THR A 73 3.64 1.72 -11.37
C THR A 73 2.96 0.80 -10.36
N GLY A 74 3.74 -0.06 -9.70
CA GLY A 74 3.23 -1.05 -8.75
C GLY A 74 3.22 -0.57 -7.31
N VAL A 75 4.10 0.38 -6.96
CA VAL A 75 4.20 0.95 -5.61
C VAL A 75 4.42 2.46 -5.67
N TRP A 76 3.78 3.19 -4.76
CA TRP A 76 3.99 4.62 -4.57
C TRP A 76 4.61 4.89 -3.20
N THR A 77 5.59 5.79 -3.15
CA THR A 77 6.19 6.30 -1.91
C THR A 77 5.87 7.79 -1.82
N PHE A 78 5.10 8.17 -0.81
CA PHE A 78 4.75 9.57 -0.55
C PHE A 78 5.76 10.18 0.42
N GLU A 79 6.27 11.36 0.10
CA GLU A 79 6.99 12.23 1.02
C GLU A 79 6.08 13.39 1.39
N ALA A 80 5.81 13.57 2.68
CA ALA A 80 4.94 14.63 3.16
C ALA A 80 5.53 15.28 4.42
N THR A 81 5.23 16.56 4.62
CA THR A 81 5.71 17.32 5.78
C THR A 81 4.55 18.02 6.47
N ASN A 82 4.64 18.15 7.79
CA ASN A 82 3.78 19.06 8.52
C ASN A 82 4.27 20.48 8.24
N ARG A 83 3.41 21.35 7.71
CA ARG A 83 3.75 22.77 7.61
C ARG A 83 3.61 23.44 8.99
N ALA A 84 4.38 22.98 9.97
CA ALA A 84 4.58 23.69 11.23
C ALA A 84 5.70 24.72 11.03
N GLY A 85 5.34 25.89 10.48
CA GLY A 85 6.32 26.94 10.19
C GLY A 85 5.70 28.18 9.55
N ARG A 86 4.87 28.89 10.32
CA ARG A 86 4.73 30.34 10.24
C ARG A 86 4.86 30.92 11.64
#